data_AF-A0A2W0AR31-F1
#
_entry.id   AF-A0A2W0AR31-F1
#
_cell.length_a   1.000
_cell.length_b   1.000
_cell.length_c   1.000
_cell.angle_alpha   90.00
_cell.angle_beta   90.00
_cell.angle_gamma   90.00
#
_symmetry.space_group_name_H-M   'P 1'
#
loop_
_entity.id
_entity.type
_entity.pdbx_description
1 polymer ?
#
loop_
_entity_poly.entity_id
_entity_poly.type
_entity_poly.pdbx_seq_one_letter_code
_entity_poly.pdbx_strand_id
1 'polypeptide(L)'
;MISFKSFFLVFTLLAAWALSSLAQDGSPDHPSSSEVTKPEKVEPRDLDVEPPPAPLPAASFDAVVDRVIEREHFFLTQVRKQHPLIETYIQNTRKDEELGEVPSSDRYFLGRLDLSNGTRDDSFLGQPGFGSRFLSKLTTFYSLKFLPLGFAQMVILDSDFERQYYDFRFVRREFMGEVRCIVIDVQPKPHAGNGRFVGRIWVEDRDYNIVRFNGTYAPRPRYSYYLHFDSWRLNLRPGVWLPAYVYSQETDLKYRGSQTLSFKAQTRLWGYDLQRLARNEEFTQILVDEPESVRDQSQSTEDAAPVQAQRLWQRQAEENTLERLEKIGLLAPPGEVDKVLETVVNNLEVTNNLDVQPEVRCRVLLTSPLESFTIGHTIVVSRGMVDVLPDEASLAMVLAHELGHLVLGHEIDTKFAFNDKLFFPDDQTFDRLGFGHSSEEEEAADKKALGFLQNSPYKDKLSNAGLFLRALQERAPELKSLIRPHLGDRVGSKNSVRMADLLISAPKLDERRVDQIAALPLGGRVKLDPWSNKIELIKTKPVALMSPREKMPFEVTPFFPYLTRLKENPATPQKAALTGRVE
;
A
#
# COMPACT_ATOMS: atom_id res chain seq x y z
N MET A 1 -25.38 -36.14 -13.94
CA MET A 1 -25.25 -36.54 -12.52
C MET A 1 -24.25 -35.60 -11.88
N ILE A 2 -24.76 -34.59 -11.17
CA ILE A 2 -24.00 -33.43 -10.70
C ILE A 2 -23.49 -33.73 -9.29
N SER A 3 -22.18 -33.63 -9.09
CA SER A 3 -21.50 -33.98 -7.85
C SER A 3 -21.77 -32.92 -6.78
N PHE A 4 -22.44 -33.35 -5.72
CA PHE A 4 -22.88 -32.59 -4.54
C PHE A 4 -21.73 -32.05 -3.65
N LYS A 5 -20.47 -32.12 -4.11
CA LYS A 5 -19.27 -31.78 -3.31
C LYS A 5 -18.76 -30.36 -3.50
N SER A 6 -19.18 -29.63 -4.54
CA SER A 6 -18.76 -28.23 -4.74
C SER A 6 -19.55 -27.23 -3.90
N PHE A 7 -20.63 -27.64 -3.23
CA PHE A 7 -21.48 -26.75 -2.44
C PHE A 7 -20.90 -26.43 -1.04
N PHE A 8 -19.97 -27.25 -0.53
CA PHE A 8 -19.43 -27.10 0.83
C PHE A 8 -18.15 -26.23 0.91
N LEU A 9 -17.44 -26.04 -0.21
CA LEU A 9 -16.24 -25.18 -0.23
C LEU A 9 -16.58 -23.69 -0.34
N VAL A 10 -17.78 -23.35 -0.83
CA VAL A 10 -18.27 -21.97 -1.01
C VAL A 10 -18.56 -21.30 0.34
N PHE A 11 -18.85 -22.04 1.40
CA PHE A 11 -19.30 -21.46 2.67
C PHE A 11 -18.17 -21.03 3.63
N THR A 12 -16.92 -21.43 3.39
CA THR A 12 -15.80 -21.11 4.30
C THR A 12 -15.07 -19.81 3.98
N LEU A 13 -15.18 -19.29 2.75
CA LEU A 13 -14.66 -17.95 2.41
C LEU A 13 -15.65 -16.80 2.69
N LEU A 14 -16.95 -17.09 2.82
CA LEU A 14 -18.01 -16.14 3.18
C LEU A 14 -17.89 -15.58 4.62
N ALA A 15 -17.12 -16.24 5.49
CA ALA A 15 -16.96 -15.84 6.89
C ALA A 15 -16.13 -14.55 7.08
N ALA A 16 -15.33 -14.13 6.08
CA ALA A 16 -14.52 -12.92 6.20
C ALA A 16 -15.32 -11.62 5.93
N TRP A 17 -16.48 -11.69 5.27
CA TRP A 17 -17.34 -10.53 4.98
C TRP A 17 -18.63 -10.48 5.82
N ALA A 18 -19.04 -11.59 6.45
CA ALA A 18 -20.34 -11.69 7.11
C ALA A 18 -20.36 -11.47 8.64
N LEU A 19 -19.21 -11.29 9.31
CA LEU A 19 -19.15 -11.28 10.79
C LEU A 19 -19.26 -9.90 11.47
N SER A 20 -19.64 -8.84 10.74
CA SER A 20 -19.81 -7.50 11.31
C SER A 20 -21.22 -7.17 11.83
N SER A 21 -22.13 -8.14 11.98
CA SER A 21 -23.52 -7.81 12.37
C SER A 21 -24.26 -8.77 13.31
N LEU A 22 -23.60 -9.51 14.20
CA LEU A 22 -24.32 -10.17 15.30
C LEU A 22 -23.55 -10.07 16.62
N ALA A 23 -24.16 -9.42 17.60
CA ALA A 23 -23.67 -9.31 18.97
C ALA A 23 -24.43 -10.24 19.93
N GLN A 24 -23.74 -10.55 21.04
CA GLN A 24 -24.22 -10.85 22.40
C GLN A 24 -24.46 -12.30 22.90
N ASP A 25 -23.94 -12.43 24.14
CA ASP A 25 -24.21 -13.31 25.28
C ASP A 25 -23.62 -14.72 25.41
N GLY A 26 -22.91 -14.91 26.53
CA GLY A 26 -22.67 -16.21 27.17
C GLY A 26 -21.30 -16.41 27.82
N SER A 27 -21.10 -15.93 29.06
CA SER A 27 -20.15 -16.55 30.00
C SER A 27 -20.62 -17.97 30.35
N PRO A 28 -19.71 -18.92 30.67
CA PRO A 28 -19.56 -19.26 32.10
C PRO A 28 -18.17 -19.76 32.54
N ASP A 29 -17.86 -19.43 33.80
CA ASP A 29 -17.30 -20.24 34.88
C ASP A 29 -16.08 -21.16 34.70
N HIS A 30 -15.06 -20.87 35.52
CA HIS A 30 -14.08 -21.82 36.03
C HIS A 30 -14.74 -22.91 36.90
N PRO A 31 -14.13 -24.12 36.96
CA PRO A 31 -13.71 -24.57 38.28
C PRO A 31 -12.28 -25.13 38.30
N SER A 32 -11.62 -24.80 39.40
CA SER A 32 -10.44 -25.42 39.96
C SER A 32 -10.77 -26.83 40.47
N SER A 33 -9.83 -27.76 40.28
CA SER A 33 -9.58 -28.80 41.29
C SER A 33 -8.14 -29.29 41.18
N SER A 34 -7.50 -29.23 42.34
CA SER A 34 -6.17 -29.69 42.65
C SER A 34 -6.21 -31.19 42.90
N GLU A 35 -5.21 -31.93 42.43
CA GLU A 35 -4.85 -33.18 43.10
C GLU A 35 -3.34 -33.28 43.24
N VAL A 36 -2.94 -33.38 44.50
CA VAL A 36 -1.58 -33.41 45.02
C VAL A 36 -1.17 -34.86 45.11
N THR A 37 -0.09 -35.25 44.42
CA THR A 37 0.62 -36.50 44.72
C THR A 37 2.07 -36.14 45.06
N LYS A 38 2.46 -36.41 46.32
CA LYS A 38 3.85 -36.29 46.81
C LYS A 38 4.69 -37.49 46.34
N PRO A 39 6.03 -37.37 46.33
CA PRO A 39 6.87 -37.97 45.31
C PRO A 39 7.56 -39.26 45.78
N GLU A 40 7.81 -40.15 44.82
CA GLU A 40 8.70 -41.30 44.95
C GLU A 40 10.15 -40.85 44.71
N LYS A 41 11.05 -41.35 45.56
CA LYS A 41 12.45 -40.94 45.70
C LYS A 41 13.31 -41.77 44.73
N VAL A 42 13.88 -41.14 43.71
CA VAL A 42 14.89 -41.74 42.83
C VAL A 42 16.16 -40.89 42.90
N GLU A 43 17.28 -41.52 43.21
CA GLU A 43 18.63 -40.93 43.26
C GLU A 43 19.07 -40.40 41.88
N PRO A 44 19.82 -39.28 41.82
CA PRO A 44 20.25 -38.70 40.56
C PRO A 44 21.39 -39.51 39.93
N ARG A 45 21.20 -39.96 38.69
CA ARG A 45 22.29 -40.27 37.77
C ARG A 45 22.77 -38.95 37.16
N ASP A 46 24.07 -38.70 37.24
CA ASP A 46 24.75 -37.59 36.59
C ASP A 46 24.45 -37.60 35.08
N LEU A 47 23.66 -36.64 34.65
CA LEU A 47 23.57 -36.22 33.26
C LEU A 47 24.37 -34.92 33.18
N ASP A 48 25.41 -34.91 32.35
CA ASP A 48 26.19 -33.73 32.01
C ASP A 48 25.25 -32.63 31.48
N VAL A 49 24.86 -31.71 32.36
CA VAL A 49 24.17 -30.48 32.00
C VAL A 49 25.24 -29.50 31.55
N GLU A 50 25.34 -29.29 30.25
CA GLU A 50 26.07 -28.16 29.69
C GLU A 50 25.50 -26.88 30.35
N PRO A 51 26.35 -26.03 30.97
CA PRO A 51 25.85 -24.87 31.68
C PRO A 51 25.05 -23.98 30.73
N PRO A 52 23.92 -23.42 31.16
CA PRO A 52 23.17 -22.47 30.33
C PRO A 52 24.15 -21.37 29.87
N PRO A 53 24.11 -20.96 28.60
CA PRO A 53 25.02 -19.93 28.10
C PRO A 53 24.91 -18.73 29.03
N ALA A 54 26.07 -18.28 29.54
CA ALA A 54 26.13 -17.15 30.44
C ALA A 54 25.30 -15.99 29.84
N PRO A 55 24.41 -15.33 30.61
CA PRO A 55 23.72 -14.18 30.10
C PRO A 55 24.77 -13.19 29.61
N LEU A 56 24.69 -12.82 28.33
CA LEU A 56 25.53 -11.77 27.74
C LEU A 56 25.53 -10.60 28.73
N PRO A 57 26.69 -10.04 29.11
CA PRO A 57 26.74 -8.92 30.02
C PRO A 57 25.79 -7.85 29.48
N ALA A 58 24.88 -7.37 30.32
CA ALA A 58 23.94 -6.32 29.94
C ALA A 58 24.77 -5.18 29.36
N ALA A 59 24.71 -5.01 28.03
CA ALA A 59 25.47 -3.97 27.36
C ALA A 59 25.16 -2.64 28.06
N SER A 60 26.20 -1.89 28.42
CA SER A 60 25.99 -0.56 28.96
C SER A 60 25.14 0.24 27.98
N PHE A 61 24.29 1.14 28.48
CA PHE A 61 23.45 1.95 27.60
C PHE A 61 24.29 2.70 26.56
N ASP A 62 25.52 3.09 26.93
CA ASP A 62 26.45 3.70 25.99
C ASP A 62 26.86 2.76 24.85
N ALA A 63 27.18 1.49 25.13
CA ALA A 63 27.49 0.50 24.11
C ALA A 63 26.28 0.20 23.20
N VAL A 64 25.05 0.28 23.73
CA VAL A 64 23.83 0.19 22.92
C VAL A 64 23.74 1.36 21.95
N VAL A 65 23.93 2.59 22.43
CA VAL A 65 23.89 3.80 21.59
C VAL A 65 24.93 3.73 20.47
N ASP A 66 26.15 3.29 20.77
CA ASP A 66 27.22 3.21 19.76
C ASP A 66 26.86 2.22 18.63
N ARG A 67 26.25 1.09 18.97
CA ARG A 67 25.74 0.11 17.97
C ARG A 67 24.58 0.65 17.15
N VAL A 68 23.69 1.42 17.77
CA VAL A 68 22.56 2.06 17.05
C VAL A 68 23.08 3.04 16.00
N ILE A 69 24.08 3.86 16.37
CA ILE A 69 24.72 4.81 15.46
C ILE A 69 25.39 4.08 14.30
N GLU A 70 26.23 3.07 14.59
CA GLU A 70 26.89 2.26 13.56
C GLU A 70 25.87 1.64 12.60
N ARG A 71 24.77 1.10 13.15
CA ARG A 71 23.73 0.46 12.35
C ARG A 71 22.95 1.45 11.49
N GLU A 72 22.68 2.66 11.99
CA GLU A 72 22.01 3.71 11.21
C GLU A 72 22.89 4.20 10.05
N HIS A 73 24.20 4.38 10.27
CA HIS A 73 25.12 4.70 9.18
C HIS A 73 25.17 3.58 8.14
N PHE A 74 25.23 2.32 8.57
CA PHE A 74 25.17 1.18 7.66
C PHE A 74 23.87 1.19 6.86
N PHE A 75 22.72 1.38 7.51
CA PHE A 75 21.42 1.52 6.87
C PHE A 75 21.43 2.61 5.78
N LEU A 76 21.96 3.80 6.09
CA LEU A 76 22.06 4.90 5.13
C LEU A 76 22.88 4.49 3.90
N THR A 77 23.99 3.76 4.05
CA THR A 77 24.76 3.30 2.88
C THR A 77 23.98 2.32 1.98
N GLN A 78 23.10 1.51 2.56
CA GLN A 78 22.30 0.54 1.81
C GLN A 78 21.12 1.21 1.11
N VAL A 79 20.37 2.05 1.82
CA VAL A 79 19.16 2.69 1.28
C VAL A 79 19.47 3.65 0.13
N ARG A 80 20.68 4.24 0.09
CA ARG A 80 21.16 5.09 -1.02
C ARG A 80 21.27 4.37 -2.37
N LYS A 81 21.33 3.04 -2.36
CA LYS A 81 21.37 2.21 -3.57
C LYS A 81 19.98 1.76 -4.03
N GLN A 82 18.94 2.10 -3.27
CA GLN A 82 17.57 1.70 -3.51
C GLN A 82 16.79 2.86 -4.12
N HIS A 83 15.85 2.54 -5.02
CA HIS A 83 15.02 3.52 -5.72
C HIS A 83 13.53 3.18 -5.67
N PRO A 84 12.95 3.06 -4.45
CA PRO A 84 11.56 2.68 -4.30
C PRO A 84 10.63 3.74 -4.91
N LEU A 85 9.44 3.32 -5.30
CA LEU A 85 8.32 4.24 -5.50
C LEU A 85 7.93 4.85 -4.15
N ILE A 86 7.59 6.13 -4.18
CA ILE A 86 7.10 6.89 -3.04
C ILE A 86 5.78 7.54 -3.42
N GLU A 87 4.75 7.21 -2.67
CA GLU A 87 3.42 7.81 -2.77
C GLU A 87 3.18 8.68 -1.54
N THR A 88 2.66 9.89 -1.71
CA THR A 88 2.26 10.74 -0.60
C THR A 88 0.89 11.32 -0.88
N TYR A 89 -0.06 11.02 0.01
CA TYR A 89 -1.41 11.58 -0.01
C TYR A 89 -1.62 12.47 1.20
N ILE A 90 -2.03 13.71 0.96
CA ILE A 90 -2.14 14.79 1.95
C ILE A 90 -3.58 15.27 1.99
N GLN A 91 -4.16 15.40 3.18
CA GLN A 91 -5.46 16.01 3.42
C GLN A 91 -5.28 17.20 4.36
N ASN A 92 -5.53 18.41 3.87
CA ASN A 92 -5.67 19.57 4.73
C ASN A 92 -6.99 19.44 5.49
N THR A 93 -6.98 19.64 6.79
CA THR A 93 -8.15 19.45 7.64
C THR A 93 -8.75 20.79 8.08
N ARG A 94 -10.05 20.76 8.37
CA ARG A 94 -10.78 21.82 9.05
C ARG A 94 -11.48 21.23 10.27
N LYS A 95 -11.72 22.05 11.28
CA LYS A 95 -12.51 21.63 12.44
C LYS A 95 -13.99 21.59 12.09
N ASP A 96 -14.66 20.56 12.59
CA ASP A 96 -16.08 20.30 12.53
C ASP A 96 -16.57 20.01 13.94
N GLU A 97 -17.73 20.55 14.32
CA GLU A 97 -18.24 20.45 15.68
C GLU A 97 -18.62 19.02 16.07
N GLU A 98 -19.02 18.19 15.10
CA GLU A 98 -19.53 16.83 15.34
C GLU A 98 -18.51 15.76 14.94
N LEU A 99 -17.83 15.98 13.81
CA LEU A 99 -16.90 15.02 13.21
C LEU A 99 -15.43 15.25 13.60
N GLY A 100 -15.12 16.34 14.29
CA GLY A 100 -13.75 16.63 14.73
C GLY A 100 -12.91 17.27 13.62
N GLU A 101 -11.92 16.57 13.07
CA GLU A 101 -11.09 17.08 11.97
C GLU A 101 -11.47 16.42 10.66
N VAL A 102 -12.12 17.15 9.77
CA VAL A 102 -12.57 16.64 8.47
C VAL A 102 -11.72 17.20 7.32
N PRO A 103 -11.57 16.47 6.20
CA PRO A 103 -10.86 16.97 5.02
C PRO A 103 -11.50 18.24 4.45
N SER A 104 -10.65 19.16 3.98
CA SER A 104 -11.03 20.43 3.35
C SER A 104 -10.46 20.57 1.94
N SER A 105 -9.30 19.97 1.70
CA SER A 105 -8.69 19.83 0.39
C SER A 105 -7.65 18.71 0.44
N ASP A 106 -7.32 18.14 -0.70
CA ASP A 106 -6.31 17.10 -0.78
C ASP A 106 -5.24 17.37 -1.84
N ARG A 107 -4.13 16.64 -1.72
CA ARG A 107 -3.08 16.56 -2.72
C ARG A 107 -2.54 15.14 -2.80
N TYR A 108 -2.19 14.74 -4.00
CA TYR A 108 -1.60 13.44 -4.29
C TYR A 108 -0.28 13.60 -5.03
N PHE A 109 0.70 12.80 -4.64
CA PHE A 109 2.01 12.74 -5.25
C PHE A 109 2.47 11.30 -5.39
N LEU A 110 3.06 10.97 -6.53
CA LEU A 110 3.73 9.71 -6.78
C LEU A 110 5.06 10.00 -7.48
N GLY A 111 6.12 9.31 -7.09
CA GLY A 111 7.43 9.44 -7.73
C GLY A 111 8.37 8.31 -7.35
N ARG A 112 9.62 8.39 -7.79
CA ARG A 112 10.72 7.52 -7.35
C ARG A 112 11.60 8.27 -6.37
N LEU A 113 11.97 7.60 -5.27
CA LEU A 113 12.91 8.14 -4.30
C LEU A 113 14.35 7.87 -4.77
N ASP A 114 15.19 8.89 -4.77
CA ASP A 114 16.64 8.76 -4.99
C ASP A 114 17.38 9.40 -3.82
N LEU A 115 18.12 8.57 -3.07
CA LEU A 115 18.94 8.98 -1.93
C LEU A 115 20.45 8.98 -2.26
N SER A 116 20.84 8.61 -3.49
CA SER A 116 22.24 8.37 -3.90
C SER A 116 23.18 9.53 -3.60
N ASN A 117 22.72 10.76 -3.84
CA ASN A 117 23.37 11.96 -3.35
C ASN A 117 22.82 12.23 -1.96
N GLY A 118 23.53 11.75 -0.93
CA GLY A 118 23.28 12.17 0.43
C GLY A 118 23.19 13.70 0.50
N THR A 119 22.43 14.20 1.47
CA THR A 119 22.34 15.61 1.89
C THR A 119 23.71 16.16 2.29
N ARG A 120 24.61 16.31 1.32
CA ARG A 120 25.87 17.03 1.47
C ARG A 120 25.51 18.50 1.54
N ASP A 121 25.44 18.98 2.78
CA ASP A 121 25.88 20.30 3.24
C ASP A 121 25.93 21.38 2.16
N ASP A 122 24.74 21.80 1.70
CA ASP A 122 24.48 23.20 1.43
C ASP A 122 23.31 23.56 2.34
N SER A 123 23.58 24.42 3.31
CA SER A 123 22.57 25.17 4.06
C SER A 123 21.50 25.67 3.09
N PHE A 124 20.31 25.05 3.07
CA PHE A 124 19.16 25.43 2.23
C PHE A 124 18.48 26.73 2.70
N LEU A 125 19.22 27.61 3.38
CA LEU A 125 18.92 29.01 3.63
C LEU A 125 20.15 29.87 3.40
N GLY A 126 20.64 29.85 2.17
CA GLY A 126 21.34 30.97 1.56
C GLY A 126 20.33 31.89 0.86
N GLN A 127 20.40 33.19 1.18
CA GLN A 127 19.58 34.27 0.60
C GLN A 127 19.71 34.42 -0.93
N PRO A 128 18.81 35.20 -1.59
CA PRO A 128 18.42 35.00 -2.98
C PRO A 128 19.45 35.58 -3.97
N GLY A 129 19.90 34.74 -4.90
CA GLY A 129 20.68 35.15 -6.06
C GLY A 129 20.12 34.51 -7.32
N PHE A 130 19.51 35.34 -8.18
CA PHE A 130 19.17 35.01 -9.56
C PHE A 130 20.46 34.65 -10.32
N GLY A 131 20.59 33.43 -10.83
CA GLY A 131 21.73 33.07 -11.69
C GLY A 131 21.87 31.57 -11.94
N SER A 132 21.69 31.20 -13.20
CA SER A 132 21.86 29.87 -13.80
C SER A 132 23.04 29.05 -13.25
N ARG A 133 22.77 27.92 -12.57
CA ARG A 133 23.60 26.68 -12.54
C ARG A 133 23.05 25.54 -11.65
N PHE A 134 21.73 25.38 -11.53
CA PHE A 134 21.13 24.31 -10.70
C PHE A 134 19.89 23.65 -11.32
N LEU A 135 19.92 23.41 -12.64
CA LEU A 135 18.80 22.82 -13.38
C LEU A 135 18.97 21.33 -13.75
N SER A 136 19.93 20.60 -13.16
CA SER A 136 20.30 19.27 -13.68
C SER A 136 20.01 18.04 -12.80
N LYS A 137 19.47 18.14 -11.58
CA LYS A 137 19.34 16.96 -10.68
C LYS A 137 18.09 16.91 -9.80
N LEU A 138 16.94 17.23 -10.38
CA LEU A 138 15.62 16.76 -9.94
C LEU A 138 14.81 16.56 -11.23
N THR A 139 14.64 15.33 -11.71
CA THR A 139 13.70 15.05 -12.79
C THR A 139 12.28 15.26 -12.26
N THR A 140 11.80 16.49 -12.47
CA THR A 140 10.45 16.94 -12.14
C THR A 140 9.53 16.53 -13.28
N PHE A 141 8.71 15.50 -13.10
CA PHE A 141 7.58 15.26 -14.00
C PHE A 141 6.38 14.71 -13.22
N TYR A 142 5.57 15.64 -12.73
CA TYR A 142 4.11 15.70 -12.81
C TYR A 142 3.77 17.15 -12.48
N SER A 143 2.90 17.80 -13.25
CA SER A 143 2.50 19.18 -12.95
C SER A 143 1.94 19.21 -11.52
N LEU A 144 2.65 19.84 -10.58
CA LEU A 144 2.11 20.54 -9.41
C LEU A 144 3.26 21.12 -8.56
N LYS A 145 3.15 22.42 -8.32
CA LYS A 145 3.91 23.18 -7.33
C LYS A 145 3.98 22.42 -5.99
N PHE A 146 5.20 22.24 -5.47
CA PHE A 146 5.55 21.68 -4.16
C PHE A 146 5.30 20.16 -3.98
N LEU A 147 6.27 19.34 -4.39
CA LEU A 147 6.85 18.38 -3.45
C LEU A 147 7.81 19.19 -2.56
N PRO A 148 7.51 19.50 -1.30
CA PRO A 148 8.59 19.91 -0.43
C PRO A 148 9.45 18.65 -0.25
N LEU A 149 10.73 18.72 -0.63
CA LEU A 149 11.73 17.69 -0.33
C LEU A 149 11.66 17.18 1.14
N GLY A 150 11.01 17.92 2.03
CA GLY A 150 10.71 17.57 3.41
C GLY A 150 10.00 16.23 3.63
N PHE A 151 9.01 15.80 2.84
CA PHE A 151 8.33 14.50 3.11
C PHE A 151 9.25 13.31 2.80
N ALA A 152 10.01 13.38 1.71
CA ALA A 152 11.02 12.36 1.39
C ALA A 152 12.14 12.33 2.44
N GLN A 153 12.48 13.47 3.04
CA GLN A 153 13.46 13.54 4.13
C GLN A 153 13.00 12.79 5.38
N MET A 154 11.70 12.64 5.65
CA MET A 154 11.17 11.94 6.84
C MET A 154 11.39 10.41 6.82
N VAL A 155 11.93 9.89 5.73
CA VAL A 155 12.29 8.48 5.55
C VAL A 155 13.61 8.13 6.28
N ILE A 156 14.46 9.13 6.51
CA ILE A 156 15.75 9.00 7.22
C ILE A 156 15.73 9.82 8.50
N LEU A 157 16.55 9.43 9.48
CA LEU A 157 16.62 10.14 10.76
C LEU A 157 17.50 11.39 10.67
N ASP A 158 18.75 11.23 10.26
CA ASP A 158 19.73 12.28 10.02
C ASP A 158 20.91 11.65 9.25
N SER A 159 21.55 12.37 8.33
CA SER A 159 22.74 11.88 7.64
C SER A 159 23.97 11.79 8.53
N ASP A 160 24.08 12.64 9.56
CA ASP A 160 25.21 12.67 10.50
C ASP A 160 24.75 12.28 11.91
N PHE A 161 24.01 11.19 12.01
CA PHE A 161 23.48 10.72 13.29
C PHE A 161 24.60 10.18 14.20
N GLU A 162 25.18 11.06 15.03
CA GLU A 162 26.34 10.72 15.86
C GLU A 162 26.24 11.27 17.29
N ARG A 163 26.96 10.64 18.23
CA ARG A 163 26.99 11.03 19.65
C ARG A 163 27.54 12.45 19.87
N GLN A 164 28.35 12.98 18.95
CA GLN A 164 28.82 14.37 19.07
C GLN A 164 27.68 15.38 18.91
N TYR A 165 26.62 15.05 18.17
CA TYR A 165 25.50 15.94 17.89
C TYR A 165 24.27 15.67 18.75
N TYR A 166 24.19 14.51 19.40
CA TYR A 166 22.99 14.06 20.10
C TYR A 166 23.24 13.63 21.55
N ASP A 167 22.25 13.92 22.39
CA ASP A 167 22.05 13.32 23.71
C ASP A 167 21.00 12.21 23.62
N PHE A 168 21.28 11.09 24.29
CA PHE A 168 20.43 9.90 24.30
C PHE A 168 19.92 9.60 25.70
N ARG A 169 18.63 9.31 25.83
CA ARG A 169 18.02 8.94 27.12
C ARG A 169 17.19 7.69 26.97
N PHE A 170 17.55 6.64 27.70
CA PHE A 170 16.73 5.44 27.79
C PHE A 170 15.37 5.77 28.42
N VAL A 171 14.30 5.31 27.78
CA VAL A 171 12.93 5.49 28.28
C VAL A 171 12.40 4.18 28.86
N ARG A 172 12.33 3.14 28.02
CA ARG A 172 11.75 1.84 28.39
C ARG A 172 12.09 0.77 27.35
N ARG A 173 11.65 -0.47 27.63
CA ARG A 173 11.54 -1.53 26.63
C ARG A 173 10.07 -1.76 26.30
N GLU A 174 9.78 -2.05 25.05
CA GLU A 174 8.40 -2.20 24.55
C GLU A 174 8.39 -3.19 23.37
N PHE A 175 7.29 -3.91 23.19
CA PHE A 175 7.09 -4.77 22.03
C PHE A 175 6.37 -3.99 20.92
N MET A 176 6.91 -4.06 19.71
CA MET A 176 6.30 -3.57 18.48
C MET A 176 5.93 -4.79 17.64
N GLY A 177 4.73 -5.34 17.86
CA GLY A 177 4.39 -6.67 17.35
C GLY A 177 5.21 -7.78 18.03
N GLU A 178 5.97 -8.57 17.27
CA GLU A 178 6.90 -9.59 17.79
C GLU A 178 8.29 -9.03 18.10
N VAL A 179 8.54 -7.77 17.75
CA VAL A 179 9.86 -7.14 17.83
C VAL A 179 10.01 -6.45 19.18
N ARG A 180 10.91 -6.96 20.01
CA ARG A 180 11.33 -6.27 21.24
C ARG A 180 12.18 -5.06 20.89
N CYS A 181 11.81 -3.90 21.42
CA CYS A 181 12.48 -2.64 21.17
C CYS A 181 12.97 -1.99 22.47
N ILE A 182 14.11 -1.32 22.37
CA ILE A 182 14.64 -0.33 23.31
C ILE A 182 14.16 1.04 22.83
N VAL A 183 13.48 1.78 23.70
CA VAL A 183 12.93 3.10 23.39
C VAL A 183 13.86 4.16 23.95
N ILE A 184 14.30 5.07 23.07
CA ILE A 184 15.31 6.08 23.38
C ILE A 184 14.80 7.45 22.92
N ASP A 185 14.86 8.44 23.81
CA ASP A 185 14.67 9.84 23.43
C ASP A 185 15.99 10.40 22.91
N VAL A 186 15.92 11.09 21.77
CA VAL A 186 17.05 11.69 21.05
C VAL A 186 16.85 13.20 21.00
N GLN A 187 17.83 13.93 21.49
CA GLN A 187 17.80 15.40 21.49
C GLN A 187 19.11 15.96 20.92
N PRO A 188 19.06 16.92 19.99
CA PRO A 188 20.28 17.55 19.50
C PRO A 188 20.92 18.39 20.61
N LYS A 189 22.24 18.30 20.69
CA LYS A 189 23.06 19.10 21.61
C LYS A 189 23.02 20.58 21.21
N PRO A 190 23.30 21.50 22.17
CA PRO A 190 23.52 22.90 21.84
C PRO A 190 24.58 23.03 20.73
N HIS A 191 24.31 23.87 19.72
CA HIS A 191 25.19 24.13 18.58
C HIS A 191 25.45 22.94 17.63
N ALA A 192 24.61 21.89 17.63
CA ALA A 192 24.73 20.75 16.71
C ALA A 192 24.39 21.03 15.23
N GLY A 193 24.10 22.30 14.87
CA GLY A 193 23.62 22.69 13.53
C GLY A 193 22.09 22.76 13.44
N ASN A 194 21.56 23.06 12.25
CA ASN A 194 20.13 23.12 11.98
C ASN A 194 19.61 21.80 11.40
N GLY A 195 18.30 21.53 11.53
CA GLY A 195 17.66 20.39 10.85
C GLY A 195 17.98 19.01 11.44
N ARG A 196 18.41 18.95 12.70
CA ARG A 196 18.70 17.72 13.45
C ARG A 196 17.41 17.10 13.98
N PHE A 197 17.34 15.78 14.06
CA PHE A 197 16.15 15.09 14.57
C PHE A 197 15.96 15.33 16.07
N VAL A 198 14.73 15.57 16.51
CA VAL A 198 14.37 15.59 17.91
C VAL A 198 13.09 14.77 18.10
N GLY A 199 13.15 13.80 19.01
CA GLY A 199 12.02 12.91 19.23
C GLY A 199 12.42 11.60 19.88
N ARG A 200 11.70 10.55 19.51
CA ARG A 200 11.83 9.21 20.09
C ARG A 200 12.11 8.19 19.00
N ILE A 201 13.04 7.29 19.27
CA ILE A 201 13.39 6.16 18.41
C ILE A 201 13.08 4.83 19.11
N TRP A 202 12.66 3.84 18.32
CA TRP A 202 12.50 2.45 18.74
C TRP A 202 13.56 1.62 18.02
N VAL A 203 14.42 1.00 18.81
CA VAL A 203 15.57 0.23 18.35
C VAL A 203 15.31 -1.23 18.64
N GLU A 204 15.34 -2.09 17.65
CA GLU A 204 15.16 -3.53 17.88
C GLU A 204 16.36 -4.15 18.62
N ASP A 205 16.10 -5.14 19.48
CA ASP A 205 17.05 -5.61 20.49
C ASP A 205 18.14 -6.59 20.01
N ARG A 206 18.15 -7.02 18.74
CA ARG A 206 19.14 -7.99 18.21
C ARG A 206 20.31 -7.31 17.53
N ASP A 207 20.04 -6.58 16.46
CA ASP A 207 21.05 -5.96 15.60
C ASP A 207 21.03 -4.42 15.72
N TYR A 208 20.25 -3.89 16.67
CA TYR A 208 20.15 -2.47 16.99
C TYR A 208 19.68 -1.59 15.84
N ASN A 209 18.85 -2.13 14.94
CA ASN A 209 18.20 -1.32 13.89
C ASN A 209 17.16 -0.39 14.48
N ILE A 210 17.15 0.88 14.06
CA ILE A 210 16.00 1.77 14.30
C ILE A 210 14.84 1.27 13.41
N VAL A 211 13.72 0.90 14.03
CA VAL A 211 12.53 0.37 13.32
C VAL A 211 11.36 1.35 13.28
N ARG A 212 11.35 2.32 14.20
CA ARG A 212 10.39 3.43 14.22
C ARG A 212 11.05 4.67 14.78
N PHE A 213 10.69 5.83 14.28
CA PHE A 213 11.04 7.10 14.90
C PHE A 213 9.92 8.13 14.75
N ASN A 214 9.62 8.81 15.84
CA ASN A 214 8.53 9.78 15.95
C ASN A 214 9.08 11.09 16.50
N GLY A 215 8.86 12.19 15.78
CA GLY A 215 9.41 13.47 16.17
C GLY A 215 9.33 14.52 15.07
N THR A 216 10.26 15.46 15.10
CA THR A 216 10.41 16.52 14.12
C THR A 216 11.90 16.89 13.96
N TYR A 217 12.20 17.85 13.09
CA TYR A 217 13.54 18.40 12.97
C TYR A 217 13.66 19.74 13.71
N ALA A 218 14.82 20.01 14.30
CA ALA A 218 15.14 21.20 15.09
C ALA A 218 16.67 21.47 15.09
N PRO A 219 17.13 22.69 15.40
CA PRO A 219 16.36 23.94 15.48
C PRO A 219 15.81 24.35 14.10
N ARG A 220 14.66 25.05 14.12
CA ARG A 220 13.97 25.54 12.93
C ARG A 220 14.67 26.80 12.40
N PRO A 221 15.14 26.82 11.15
CA PRO A 221 15.58 28.05 10.54
C PRO A 221 14.46 29.09 10.36
N ARG A 222 14.82 30.38 10.27
CA ARG A 222 13.84 31.48 10.06
C ARG A 222 13.03 31.24 8.77
N TYR A 223 11.70 31.35 8.88
CA TYR A 223 10.72 31.15 7.79
C TYR A 223 10.59 29.72 7.24
N SER A 224 11.18 28.72 7.91
CA SER A 224 11.00 27.31 7.58
C SER A 224 10.14 26.60 8.63
N TYR A 225 9.49 25.52 8.21
CA TYR A 225 8.65 24.70 9.08
C TYR A 225 9.07 23.25 8.96
N TYR A 226 9.34 22.62 10.09
CA TYR A 226 9.48 21.19 10.19
C TYR A 226 8.20 20.60 10.73
N LEU A 227 7.72 19.58 10.03
CA LEU A 227 6.48 18.88 10.35
C LEU A 227 6.77 17.79 11.39
N HIS A 228 5.76 17.43 12.17
CA HIS A 228 5.79 16.23 12.98
C HIS A 228 5.45 15.01 12.13
N PHE A 229 6.22 13.95 12.35
CA PHE A 229 6.07 12.72 11.59
C PHE A 229 6.39 11.48 12.43
N ASP A 230 5.87 10.35 11.97
CA ASP A 230 6.09 9.02 12.50
C ASP A 230 6.50 8.09 11.36
N SER A 231 7.75 7.65 11.38
CA SER A 231 8.37 6.87 10.31
C SER A 231 8.60 5.44 10.75
N TRP A 232 8.25 4.48 9.89
CA TRP A 232 8.27 3.04 10.16
C TRP A 232 9.10 2.30 9.12
N ARG A 233 9.96 1.40 9.62
CA ARG A 233 10.75 0.47 8.82
C ARG A 233 10.26 -0.95 9.07
N LEU A 234 10.12 -1.72 7.99
CA LEU A 234 9.72 -3.13 8.05
C LEU A 234 10.93 -4.02 7.76
N ASN A 235 10.91 -5.23 8.32
CA ASN A 235 11.91 -6.24 7.99
C ASN A 235 11.48 -6.93 6.68
N LEU A 236 12.10 -6.51 5.58
CA LEU A 236 11.73 -6.93 4.22
C LEU A 236 12.57 -8.10 3.70
N ARG A 237 13.78 -8.26 4.25
CA ARG A 237 14.62 -9.45 4.12
C ARG A 237 15.28 -9.75 5.47
N PRO A 238 15.79 -10.97 5.70
CA PRO A 238 16.53 -11.27 6.93
C PRO A 238 17.62 -10.22 7.17
N GLY A 239 17.60 -9.58 8.35
CA GLY A 239 18.52 -8.51 8.73
C GLY A 239 18.36 -7.16 8.01
N VAL A 240 17.45 -7.02 7.03
CA VAL A 240 17.27 -5.81 6.24
C VAL A 240 15.98 -5.10 6.64
N TRP A 241 16.13 -3.94 7.29
CA TRP A 241 15.04 -3.05 7.66
C TRP A 241 14.98 -1.86 6.72
N LEU A 242 13.85 -1.70 6.02
CA LEU A 242 13.66 -0.65 5.02
C LEU A 242 12.42 0.19 5.32
N PRO A 243 12.44 1.50 5.02
CA PRO A 243 11.29 2.36 5.20
C PRO A 243 10.10 1.90 4.37
N ALA A 244 8.93 1.90 4.99
CA ALA A 244 7.68 1.50 4.32
C ALA A 244 6.60 2.56 4.47
N TYR A 245 6.49 3.16 5.64
CA TYR A 245 5.41 4.08 5.97
C TYR A 245 5.93 5.31 6.70
N VAL A 246 5.39 6.48 6.34
CA VAL A 246 5.51 7.69 7.13
C VAL A 246 4.13 8.28 7.30
N TYR A 247 3.76 8.60 8.54
CA TYR A 247 2.59 9.41 8.84
C TYR A 247 3.06 10.81 9.24
N SER A 248 2.34 11.85 8.83
CA SER A 248 2.62 13.22 9.25
C SER A 248 1.34 13.95 9.58
N GLN A 249 1.37 14.75 10.64
CA GLN A 249 0.21 15.51 11.07
C GLN A 249 0.63 16.82 11.73
N GLU A 250 -0.12 17.87 11.43
CA GLU A 250 -0.08 19.15 12.14
C GLU A 250 -1.51 19.60 12.43
N THR A 251 -1.76 20.15 13.61
CA THR A 251 -3.09 20.61 14.03
C THR A 251 -3.21 22.13 14.07
N ASP A 252 -2.12 22.87 14.30
CA ASP A 252 -2.16 24.33 14.49
C ASP A 252 -0.88 25.06 14.02
N LEU A 253 -0.25 24.57 12.94
CA LEU A 253 1.00 25.15 12.45
C LEU A 253 0.78 26.58 11.93
N LYS A 254 1.28 27.58 12.64
CA LYS A 254 1.14 29.00 12.27
C LYS A 254 1.95 29.33 11.02
N TYR A 255 1.27 29.60 9.91
CA TYR A 255 1.85 30.03 8.63
C TYR A 255 1.36 31.43 8.27
N ARG A 256 2.23 32.28 7.71
CA ARG A 256 1.88 33.65 7.27
C ARG A 256 1.06 34.46 8.30
N GLY A 257 1.62 34.66 9.49
CA GLY A 257 1.03 35.53 10.52
C GLY A 257 -0.14 34.87 11.26
N SER A 258 -1.36 34.90 10.68
CA SER A 258 -2.61 34.48 11.34
C SER A 258 -3.23 33.19 10.81
N GLN A 259 -2.70 32.62 9.72
CA GLN A 259 -3.24 31.37 9.19
C GLN A 259 -2.66 30.17 9.94
N THR A 260 -3.51 29.20 10.26
CA THR A 260 -3.09 27.92 10.82
C THR A 260 -3.24 26.86 9.73
N LEU A 261 -2.22 26.03 9.58
CA LEU A 261 -2.23 24.87 8.71
C LEU A 261 -2.48 23.64 9.57
N SER A 262 -3.59 22.97 9.31
CA SER A 262 -3.92 21.65 9.85
C SER A 262 -3.96 20.66 8.70
N PHE A 263 -3.23 19.56 8.80
CA PHE A 263 -3.26 18.51 7.80
C PHE A 263 -2.88 17.16 8.39
N LYS A 264 -3.27 16.11 7.68
CA LYS A 264 -2.82 14.75 7.88
C LYS A 264 -2.24 14.25 6.55
N ALA A 265 -1.20 13.40 6.61
CA ALA A 265 -0.60 12.83 5.41
C ALA A 265 -0.12 11.40 5.65
N GLN A 266 -0.24 10.58 4.61
CA GLN A 266 0.35 9.25 4.53
C GLN A 266 1.35 9.21 3.38
N THR A 267 2.56 8.75 3.68
CA THR A 267 3.57 8.40 2.69
C THR A 267 3.84 6.91 2.73
N ARG A 268 3.84 6.26 1.58
CA ARG A 268 4.11 4.83 1.41
C ARG A 268 5.27 4.63 0.46
N LEU A 269 6.11 3.65 0.76
CA LEU A 269 7.25 3.26 -0.07
C LEU A 269 7.13 1.79 -0.46
N TRP A 270 7.39 1.46 -1.72
CA TRP A 270 7.43 0.09 -2.24
C TRP A 270 8.26 -0.01 -3.50
N GLY A 271 8.36 -1.21 -4.09
CA GLY A 271 9.16 -1.43 -5.29
C GLY A 271 10.65 -1.49 -4.99
N TYR A 272 11.02 -2.11 -3.87
CA TYR A 272 12.44 -2.36 -3.59
C TYR A 272 13.03 -3.48 -4.46
N ASP A 273 12.22 -4.41 -4.99
CA ASP A 273 12.65 -5.53 -5.85
C ASP A 273 12.03 -5.53 -7.26
N LEU A 274 12.10 -4.39 -7.96
CA LEU A 274 11.56 -4.30 -9.32
C LEU A 274 12.32 -5.17 -10.33
N GLN A 275 13.59 -5.51 -10.06
CA GLN A 275 14.39 -6.35 -10.96
C GLN A 275 13.86 -7.77 -11.04
N ARG A 276 13.30 -8.30 -9.94
CA ARG A 276 12.67 -9.62 -9.93
C ARG A 276 11.31 -9.63 -10.62
N LEU A 277 10.55 -8.53 -10.51
CA LEU A 277 9.32 -8.32 -11.28
C LEU A 277 9.58 -8.27 -12.80
N ALA A 278 10.80 -7.93 -13.22
CA ALA A 278 11.18 -7.92 -14.63
C ALA A 278 11.45 -9.32 -15.24
N ARG A 279 11.12 -10.43 -14.55
CA ARG A 279 11.22 -11.82 -15.05
C ARG A 279 12.59 -12.23 -15.64
N ASN A 280 13.69 -11.60 -15.24
CA ASN A 280 15.05 -12.04 -15.61
C ASN A 280 15.36 -13.49 -15.12
N GLU A 281 14.60 -14.00 -14.15
CA GLU A 281 14.68 -15.39 -13.68
C GLU A 281 14.23 -16.41 -14.76
N GLU A 282 13.31 -16.04 -15.67
CA GLU A 282 12.85 -16.95 -16.75
C GLU A 282 13.98 -17.29 -17.73
N PHE A 283 14.90 -16.35 -17.98
CA PHE A 283 16.08 -16.61 -18.82
C PHE A 283 17.12 -17.51 -18.12
N THR A 284 17.23 -17.42 -16.80
CA THR A 284 18.21 -18.21 -16.02
C THR A 284 17.70 -19.59 -15.60
N GLN A 285 16.39 -19.86 -15.75
CA GLN A 285 15.80 -21.17 -15.50
C GLN A 285 15.79 -22.11 -16.72
N ILE A 286 16.35 -21.70 -17.87
CA ILE A 286 16.66 -22.63 -18.96
C ILE A 286 17.92 -23.43 -18.59
N LEU A 287 17.81 -24.30 -17.59
CA LEU A 287 18.74 -25.39 -17.37
C LEU A 287 18.36 -26.52 -18.32
N VAL A 288 19.05 -26.57 -19.46
CA VAL A 288 19.01 -27.69 -20.42
C VAL A 288 19.72 -28.89 -19.80
N ASP A 289 19.01 -29.64 -18.96
CA ASP A 289 19.41 -30.98 -18.51
C ASP A 289 18.21 -31.93 -18.58
N GLU A 290 17.57 -32.01 -19.75
CA GLU A 290 16.62 -33.08 -20.08
C GLU A 290 17.05 -33.69 -21.44
N PRO A 291 17.42 -34.99 -21.52
CA PRO A 291 17.70 -35.66 -22.78
C PRO A 291 16.44 -36.06 -23.56
N GLU A 292 15.26 -35.59 -23.16
CA GLU A 292 14.04 -35.69 -23.96
C GLU A 292 13.86 -34.42 -24.79
N SER A 293 13.72 -34.61 -26.10
CA SER A 293 13.52 -33.56 -27.08
C SER A 293 12.47 -32.55 -26.59
N VAL A 294 12.88 -31.29 -26.40
CA VAL A 294 11.98 -30.15 -26.22
C VAL A 294 11.00 -30.17 -27.40
N ARG A 295 9.80 -30.69 -27.17
CA ARG A 295 8.71 -30.60 -28.14
C ARG A 295 8.19 -29.18 -28.08
N ASP A 296 8.66 -28.39 -29.03
CA ASP A 296 8.09 -27.08 -29.32
C ASP A 296 6.56 -27.23 -29.46
N GLN A 297 5.81 -26.58 -28.56
CA GLN A 297 4.34 -26.60 -28.59
C GLN A 297 3.78 -25.77 -29.76
N SER A 298 4.63 -25.19 -30.61
CA SER A 298 4.26 -24.60 -31.91
C SER A 298 3.69 -25.61 -32.93
N GLN A 299 3.63 -26.90 -32.59
CA GLN A 299 3.05 -27.97 -33.43
C GLN A 299 1.54 -27.83 -33.70
N SER A 300 0.84 -26.79 -33.21
CA SER A 300 -0.44 -26.37 -33.78
C SER A 300 -0.20 -25.42 -34.96
N THR A 301 0.36 -25.95 -36.04
CA THR A 301 0.77 -25.17 -37.23
C THR A 301 -0.43 -24.97 -38.19
N GLU A 302 -1.43 -24.21 -37.75
CA GLU A 302 -2.34 -23.53 -38.69
C GLU A 302 -2.25 -22.03 -38.41
N ASP A 303 -2.03 -21.24 -39.47
CA ASP A 303 -2.05 -19.78 -39.36
C ASP A 303 -3.38 -19.34 -38.76
N ALA A 304 -3.34 -18.47 -37.74
CA ALA A 304 -4.55 -17.95 -37.13
C ALA A 304 -5.42 -17.28 -38.20
N ALA A 305 -6.68 -17.67 -38.30
CA ALA A 305 -7.64 -17.01 -39.18
C ALA A 305 -7.71 -15.50 -38.86
N PRO A 306 -8.04 -14.61 -39.81
CA PRO A 306 -7.95 -13.15 -39.61
C PRO A 306 -8.63 -12.63 -38.33
N VAL A 307 -9.80 -13.16 -37.97
CA VAL A 307 -10.52 -12.80 -36.74
C VAL A 307 -9.79 -13.30 -35.49
N GLN A 308 -9.23 -14.51 -35.53
CA GLN A 308 -8.43 -15.06 -34.43
C GLN A 308 -7.13 -14.27 -34.26
N ALA A 309 -6.48 -13.88 -35.36
CA ALA A 309 -5.30 -13.03 -35.35
C ALA A 309 -5.59 -11.66 -34.71
N GLN A 310 -6.75 -11.04 -35.00
CA GLN A 310 -7.16 -9.78 -34.36
C GLN A 310 -7.33 -9.93 -32.84
N ARG A 311 -7.95 -11.02 -32.38
CA ARG A 311 -8.11 -11.31 -30.93
C ARG A 311 -6.77 -11.55 -30.25
N LEU A 312 -5.88 -12.30 -30.87
CA LEU A 312 -4.51 -12.50 -30.38
C LEU A 312 -3.75 -11.16 -30.31
N TRP A 313 -3.98 -10.27 -31.28
CA TRP A 313 -3.36 -8.93 -31.29
C TRP A 313 -3.87 -8.03 -30.16
N GLN A 314 -5.17 -8.03 -29.88
CA GLN A 314 -5.74 -7.34 -28.70
C GLN A 314 -5.19 -7.91 -27.40
N ARG A 315 -5.08 -9.24 -27.30
CA ARG A 315 -4.51 -9.91 -26.13
C ARG A 315 -3.04 -9.54 -25.93
N GLN A 316 -2.26 -9.43 -27.00
CA GLN A 316 -0.88 -8.94 -26.93
C GLN A 316 -0.83 -7.51 -26.38
N ALA A 317 -1.74 -6.63 -26.82
CA ALA A 317 -1.82 -5.26 -26.29
C ALA A 317 -2.10 -5.22 -24.79
N GLU A 318 -3.03 -6.06 -24.34
CA GLU A 318 -3.36 -6.25 -22.93
C GLU A 318 -2.16 -6.74 -22.13
N GLU A 319 -1.54 -7.85 -22.55
CA GLU A 319 -0.39 -8.46 -21.86
C GLU A 319 0.79 -7.50 -21.76
N ASN A 320 1.18 -6.87 -22.88
CA ASN A 320 2.28 -5.90 -22.90
C ASN A 320 2.04 -4.73 -21.91
N THR A 321 0.80 -4.26 -21.83
CA THR A 321 0.42 -3.15 -20.95
C THR A 321 0.48 -3.57 -19.49
N LEU A 322 -0.10 -4.72 -19.14
CA LEU A 322 -0.09 -5.27 -17.78
C LEU A 322 1.35 -5.51 -17.31
N GLU A 323 2.18 -6.11 -18.17
CA GLU A 323 3.59 -6.34 -17.89
C GLU A 323 4.36 -5.05 -17.66
N ARG A 324 4.09 -4.03 -18.48
CA ARG A 324 4.70 -2.70 -18.31
C ARG A 324 4.37 -2.11 -16.95
N LEU A 325 3.10 -2.12 -16.55
CA LEU A 325 2.64 -1.56 -15.28
C LEU A 325 3.16 -2.36 -14.06
N GLU A 326 3.23 -3.68 -14.16
CA GLU A 326 3.80 -4.55 -13.12
C GLU A 326 5.31 -4.32 -12.96
N LYS A 327 6.06 -4.29 -14.08
CA LYS A 327 7.52 -4.11 -14.09
C LYS A 327 7.96 -2.82 -13.42
N ILE A 328 7.21 -1.73 -13.62
CA ILE A 328 7.54 -0.43 -13.02
C ILE A 328 7.04 -0.31 -11.56
N GLY A 329 6.24 -1.28 -11.10
CA GLY A 329 5.71 -1.35 -9.75
C GLY A 329 4.43 -0.55 -9.52
N LEU A 330 3.65 -0.27 -10.57
CA LEU A 330 2.33 0.35 -10.43
C LEU A 330 1.21 -0.68 -10.26
N LEU A 331 1.35 -1.85 -10.87
CA LEU A 331 0.41 -2.97 -10.75
C LEU A 331 0.96 -4.03 -9.79
N ALA A 332 0.13 -4.54 -8.88
CA ALA A 332 0.49 -5.65 -8.01
C ALA A 332 0.66 -6.93 -8.86
N PRO A 333 1.67 -7.78 -8.59
CA PRO A 333 1.75 -9.10 -9.22
C PRO A 333 0.53 -9.97 -8.83
N PRO A 334 0.18 -10.99 -9.63
CA PRO A 334 -0.98 -11.83 -9.37
C PRO A 334 -1.01 -12.41 -7.95
N GLY A 335 -2.15 -12.32 -7.27
CA GLY A 335 -2.26 -12.67 -5.85
C GLY A 335 -3.66 -13.01 -5.35
N GLU A 336 -3.78 -13.16 -4.02
CA GLU A 336 -5.04 -13.56 -3.37
C GLU A 336 -6.14 -12.49 -3.47
N VAL A 337 -5.76 -11.21 -3.51
CA VAL A 337 -6.74 -10.12 -3.65
C VAL A 337 -7.42 -10.20 -5.03
N ASP A 338 -6.67 -10.51 -6.09
CA ASP A 338 -7.22 -10.67 -7.44
C ASP A 338 -8.29 -11.77 -7.47
N LYS A 339 -8.03 -12.92 -6.84
CA LYS A 339 -9.01 -14.02 -6.73
C LYS A 339 -10.30 -13.61 -6.02
N VAL A 340 -10.22 -12.73 -5.02
CA VAL A 340 -11.41 -12.20 -4.32
C VAL A 340 -12.22 -11.33 -5.27
N LEU A 341 -11.57 -10.45 -6.04
CA LEU A 341 -12.22 -9.63 -7.06
C LEU A 341 -12.87 -10.51 -8.14
N GLU A 342 -12.13 -11.50 -8.66
CA GLU A 342 -12.60 -12.47 -9.65
C GLU A 342 -13.79 -13.29 -9.14
N THR A 343 -13.83 -13.63 -7.85
CA THR A 343 -14.99 -14.31 -7.25
C THR A 343 -16.25 -13.44 -7.34
N VAL A 344 -16.13 -12.14 -7.11
CA VAL A 344 -17.26 -11.21 -7.23
C VAL A 344 -17.69 -11.05 -8.69
N VAL A 345 -16.73 -10.95 -9.63
CA VAL A 345 -17.02 -10.92 -11.07
C VAL A 345 -17.71 -12.21 -11.53
N ASN A 346 -17.18 -13.37 -11.16
CA ASN A 346 -17.76 -14.68 -11.47
C ASN A 346 -19.20 -14.80 -10.97
N ASN A 347 -19.50 -14.28 -9.77
CA ASN A 347 -20.87 -14.24 -9.26
C ASN A 347 -21.78 -13.41 -10.18
N LEU A 348 -21.31 -12.26 -10.68
CA LEU A 348 -22.07 -11.43 -11.63
C LEU A 348 -22.28 -12.14 -12.97
N GLU A 349 -21.24 -12.79 -13.51
CA GLU A 349 -21.33 -13.52 -14.78
C GLU A 349 -22.32 -14.68 -14.71
N VAL A 350 -22.20 -15.52 -13.68
CA VAL A 350 -23.05 -16.70 -13.49
C VAL A 350 -24.51 -16.30 -13.33
N THR A 351 -24.83 -15.29 -12.50
CA THR A 351 -26.23 -14.91 -12.28
C THR A 351 -26.84 -14.15 -13.46
N ASN A 352 -26.02 -13.58 -14.34
CA ASN A 352 -26.47 -12.91 -15.55
C ASN A 352 -26.36 -13.79 -16.81
N ASN A 353 -25.96 -15.05 -16.67
CA ASN A 353 -25.78 -15.99 -17.77
C ASN A 353 -24.87 -15.42 -18.87
N LEU A 354 -23.76 -14.79 -18.45
CA LEU A 354 -22.72 -14.26 -19.32
C LEU A 354 -21.67 -15.35 -19.59
N ASP A 355 -21.22 -15.45 -20.83
CA ASP A 355 -20.08 -16.27 -21.25
C ASP A 355 -19.08 -15.35 -21.95
N VAL A 356 -18.27 -14.65 -21.15
CA VAL A 356 -17.28 -13.71 -21.64
C VAL A 356 -16.01 -14.49 -21.98
N GLN A 357 -15.52 -14.31 -23.20
CA GLN A 357 -14.34 -15.02 -23.72
C GLN A 357 -13.36 -14.03 -24.38
N PRO A 358 -12.08 -14.02 -23.97
CA PRO A 358 -11.45 -14.84 -22.92
C PRO A 358 -11.94 -14.51 -21.51
N GLU A 359 -11.55 -15.35 -20.53
CA GLU A 359 -11.91 -15.18 -19.12
C GLU A 359 -11.56 -13.78 -18.59
N VAL A 360 -12.45 -13.23 -17.76
CA VAL A 360 -12.22 -11.94 -17.11
C VAL A 360 -11.24 -12.10 -15.97
N ARG A 361 -10.15 -11.33 -16.02
CA ARG A 361 -9.13 -11.28 -14.95
C ARG A 361 -9.31 -10.03 -14.11
N CYS A 362 -8.89 -10.07 -12.86
CA CYS A 362 -8.79 -8.86 -12.05
C CYS A 362 -7.35 -8.59 -11.64
N ARG A 363 -6.98 -7.31 -11.59
CA ARG A 363 -5.68 -6.87 -11.09
C ARG A 363 -5.82 -5.61 -10.23
N VAL A 364 -4.88 -5.41 -9.33
CA VAL A 364 -4.90 -4.26 -8.42
C VAL A 364 -3.79 -3.26 -8.73
N LEU A 365 -4.16 -2.01 -8.98
CA LEU A 365 -3.24 -0.88 -9.06
C LEU A 365 -2.83 -0.46 -7.64
N LEU A 366 -1.55 -0.22 -7.38
CA LEU A 366 -1.03 -0.01 -6.03
C LEU A 366 -1.28 1.40 -5.46
N THR A 367 -1.80 2.31 -6.28
CA THR A 367 -2.04 3.72 -5.96
C THR A 367 -3.33 3.95 -5.14
N SER A 368 -3.38 5.09 -4.45
CA SER A 368 -4.47 5.53 -3.56
C SER A 368 -5.65 6.24 -4.25
N PRO A 369 -5.49 6.95 -5.38
CA PRO A 369 -6.64 7.54 -6.08
C PRO A 369 -7.67 6.47 -6.43
N LEU A 370 -8.94 6.81 -6.30
CA LEU A 370 -10.07 5.91 -6.52
C LEU A 370 -10.30 5.80 -8.03
N GLU A 371 -9.86 4.70 -8.61
CA GLU A 371 -10.00 4.43 -10.03
C GLU A 371 -10.26 2.96 -10.28
N SER A 372 -11.07 2.70 -11.32
CA SER A 372 -11.31 1.40 -11.92
C SER A 372 -11.41 1.60 -13.43
N PHE A 373 -10.89 0.62 -14.17
CA PHE A 373 -10.88 0.64 -15.63
C PHE A 373 -10.60 -0.76 -16.18
N THR A 374 -10.71 -0.93 -17.49
CA THR A 374 -10.39 -2.17 -18.20
C THR A 374 -9.10 -2.04 -19.02
N ILE A 375 -8.31 -3.12 -19.06
CA ILE A 375 -7.19 -3.31 -19.99
C ILE A 375 -7.48 -4.62 -20.73
N GLY A 376 -8.03 -4.53 -21.95
CA GLY A 376 -8.50 -5.72 -22.64
C GLY A 376 -9.57 -6.44 -21.82
N HIS A 377 -9.38 -7.73 -21.51
CA HIS A 377 -10.27 -8.53 -20.64
C HIS A 377 -9.87 -8.52 -19.16
N THR A 378 -8.99 -7.61 -18.75
CA THR A 378 -8.59 -7.46 -17.35
C THR A 378 -9.23 -6.21 -16.73
N ILE A 379 -10.00 -6.40 -15.66
CA ILE A 379 -10.50 -5.32 -14.80
C ILE A 379 -9.40 -4.90 -13.83
N VAL A 380 -9.05 -3.62 -13.81
CA VAL A 380 -8.07 -3.05 -12.89
C VAL A 380 -8.79 -2.18 -11.86
N VAL A 381 -8.54 -2.42 -10.57
CA VAL A 381 -9.10 -1.63 -9.46
C VAL A 381 -7.97 -1.09 -8.60
N SER A 382 -8.00 0.18 -8.21
CA SER A 382 -6.97 0.73 -7.35
C SER A 382 -7.06 0.24 -5.90
N ARG A 383 -5.90 0.15 -5.24
CA ARG A 383 -5.78 -0.16 -3.82
C ARG A 383 -6.65 0.79 -2.99
N GLY A 384 -6.61 2.08 -3.33
CA GLY A 384 -7.46 3.09 -2.71
C GLY A 384 -8.95 2.79 -2.83
N MET A 385 -9.42 2.36 -4.00
CA MET A 385 -10.81 1.96 -4.19
C MET A 385 -11.18 0.78 -3.29
N VAL A 386 -10.37 -0.27 -3.27
CA VAL A 386 -10.60 -1.46 -2.42
C VAL A 386 -10.63 -1.09 -0.92
N ASP A 387 -9.76 -0.16 -0.50
CA ASP A 387 -9.67 0.32 0.88
C ASP A 387 -10.95 1.01 1.37
N VAL A 388 -11.62 1.80 0.53
CA VAL A 388 -12.70 2.71 0.96
C VAL A 388 -14.12 2.16 0.83
N LEU A 389 -14.33 1.11 0.03
CA LEU A 389 -15.66 0.53 -0.17
C LEU A 389 -16.19 -0.03 1.17
N PRO A 390 -17.46 0.11 1.56
CA PRO A 390 -17.91 -0.38 2.87
C PRO A 390 -18.20 -1.88 2.88
N ASP A 391 -18.68 -2.46 1.77
CA ASP A 391 -19.16 -3.83 1.69
C ASP A 391 -18.98 -4.45 0.28
N GLU A 392 -19.29 -5.75 0.16
CA GLU A 392 -19.11 -6.53 -1.08
C GLU A 392 -20.09 -6.07 -2.17
N ALA A 393 -21.27 -5.57 -1.80
CA ALA A 393 -22.23 -5.03 -2.77
C ALA A 393 -21.72 -3.74 -3.41
N SER A 394 -21.03 -2.90 -2.64
CA SER A 394 -20.34 -1.71 -3.14
C SER A 394 -19.16 -2.09 -4.04
N LEU A 395 -18.42 -3.15 -3.72
CA LEU A 395 -17.38 -3.70 -4.60
C LEU A 395 -17.97 -4.27 -5.90
N ALA A 396 -19.04 -5.03 -5.80
CA ALA A 396 -19.76 -5.57 -6.95
C ALA A 396 -20.28 -4.46 -7.87
N MET A 397 -20.71 -3.32 -7.32
CA MET A 397 -21.09 -2.16 -8.12
C MET A 397 -19.93 -1.66 -8.99
N VAL A 398 -18.75 -1.48 -8.41
CA VAL A 398 -17.55 -1.04 -9.17
C VAL A 398 -17.19 -2.07 -10.23
N LEU A 399 -17.15 -3.36 -9.87
CA LEU A 399 -16.80 -4.43 -10.81
C LEU A 399 -17.85 -4.65 -11.91
N ALA A 400 -19.14 -4.46 -11.61
CA ALA A 400 -20.22 -4.56 -12.58
C ALA A 400 -20.14 -3.47 -13.66
N HIS A 401 -19.71 -2.25 -13.28
CA HIS A 401 -19.43 -1.17 -14.24
C HIS A 401 -18.37 -1.59 -15.25
N GLU A 402 -17.22 -2.05 -14.76
CA GLU A 402 -16.10 -2.47 -15.62
C GLU A 402 -16.44 -3.71 -16.45
N LEU A 403 -17.18 -4.67 -15.87
CA LEU A 403 -17.72 -5.82 -16.62
C LEU A 403 -18.70 -5.36 -17.73
N GLY A 404 -19.42 -4.26 -17.51
CA GLY A 404 -20.25 -3.60 -18.51
C GLY A 404 -19.47 -3.23 -19.77
N HIS A 405 -18.30 -2.61 -19.60
CA HIS A 405 -17.41 -2.29 -20.73
C HIS A 405 -16.96 -3.54 -21.49
N LEU A 406 -16.59 -4.62 -20.78
CA LEU A 406 -16.17 -5.87 -21.40
C LEU A 406 -17.29 -6.51 -22.23
N VAL A 407 -18.50 -6.59 -21.67
CA VAL A 407 -19.66 -7.20 -22.35
C VAL A 407 -20.14 -6.36 -23.54
N LEU A 408 -19.96 -5.03 -23.48
CA LEU A 408 -20.25 -4.13 -24.60
C LEU A 408 -19.17 -4.15 -25.68
N GLY A 409 -18.04 -4.81 -25.43
CA GLY A 409 -16.93 -4.93 -26.38
C GLY A 409 -16.16 -3.62 -26.56
N HIS A 410 -16.07 -2.79 -25.51
CA HIS A 410 -15.19 -1.61 -25.55
C HIS A 410 -13.74 -2.08 -25.52
N GLU A 411 -13.02 -1.83 -26.60
CA GLU A 411 -11.72 -2.45 -26.85
C GLU A 411 -10.55 -1.61 -26.34
N ILE A 412 -9.46 -2.28 -25.97
CA ILE A 412 -8.17 -1.65 -25.75
C ILE A 412 -7.58 -1.11 -27.06
N ASP A 413 -6.88 0.01 -26.99
CA ASP A 413 -6.11 0.53 -28.11
C ASP A 413 -4.99 -0.45 -28.52
N THR A 414 -5.16 -1.09 -29.68
CA THR A 414 -4.21 -2.07 -30.23
C THR A 414 -2.81 -1.52 -30.51
N LYS A 415 -2.59 -0.19 -30.43
CA LYS A 415 -1.24 0.39 -30.47
C LYS A 415 -0.32 -0.19 -29.39
N PHE A 416 -0.86 -0.66 -28.27
CA PHE A 416 -0.07 -1.23 -27.19
C PHE A 416 0.42 -2.66 -27.48
N ALA A 417 -0.08 -3.32 -28.54
CA ALA A 417 0.47 -4.59 -29.02
C ALA A 417 1.90 -4.44 -29.57
N PHE A 418 2.24 -3.23 -30.01
CA PHE A 418 3.59 -2.87 -30.46
C PHE A 418 4.48 -2.54 -29.27
N ASN A 419 5.41 -3.44 -28.93
CA ASN A 419 6.30 -3.28 -27.77
C ASN A 419 7.12 -1.98 -27.79
N ASP A 420 7.51 -1.46 -28.96
CA ASP A 420 8.23 -0.20 -29.08
C ASP A 420 7.42 1.01 -28.56
N LYS A 421 6.09 0.94 -28.62
CA LYS A 421 5.20 1.99 -28.07
C LYS A 421 5.24 2.06 -26.55
N LEU A 422 5.74 1.01 -25.90
CA LEU A 422 5.92 0.95 -24.46
C LEU A 422 7.36 1.26 -24.05
N PHE A 423 8.25 1.65 -24.98
CA PHE A 423 9.62 2.07 -24.67
C PHE A 423 9.67 3.56 -24.38
N PHE A 424 9.16 3.94 -23.21
CA PHE A 424 9.28 5.28 -22.67
C PHE A 424 9.76 5.25 -21.21
N PRO A 425 10.36 6.35 -20.70
CA PRO A 425 10.71 6.49 -19.29
C PRO A 425 9.52 6.31 -18.33
N ASP A 426 9.73 5.68 -17.17
CA ASP A 426 8.65 5.33 -16.21
C ASP A 426 7.78 6.52 -15.79
N ASP A 427 8.35 7.71 -15.71
CA ASP A 427 7.69 8.97 -15.33
C ASP A 427 6.70 9.47 -16.39
N GLN A 428 6.74 8.97 -17.62
CA GLN A 428 5.77 9.29 -18.67
C GLN A 428 4.57 8.34 -18.68
N THR A 429 4.46 7.40 -17.74
CA THR A 429 3.44 6.33 -17.79
C THR A 429 2.01 6.88 -17.83
N PHE A 430 1.63 7.78 -16.93
CA PHE A 430 0.27 8.35 -16.92
C PHE A 430 -0.01 9.34 -18.07
N ASP A 431 1.00 9.78 -18.81
CA ASP A 431 0.82 10.62 -19.99
C ASP A 431 0.70 9.77 -21.28
N ARG A 432 1.26 8.56 -21.26
CA ARG A 432 1.36 7.66 -22.43
C ARG A 432 0.32 6.56 -22.43
N LEU A 433 -0.10 6.13 -21.25
CA LEU A 433 -1.13 5.12 -21.06
C LEU A 433 -2.41 5.80 -20.56
N GLY A 434 -3.52 5.47 -21.20
CA GLY A 434 -4.85 5.94 -20.83
C GLY A 434 -5.87 4.93 -21.34
N PHE A 435 -6.82 4.61 -20.47
CA PHE A 435 -7.89 3.63 -20.65
C PHE A 435 -9.24 4.27 -20.33
N GLY A 436 -9.32 5.58 -20.55
CA GLY A 436 -10.56 6.32 -20.40
C GLY A 436 -11.51 6.06 -21.57
N HIS A 437 -12.79 5.98 -21.27
CA HIS A 437 -13.88 5.74 -22.21
C HIS A 437 -14.60 7.05 -22.58
N SER A 438 -15.38 7.01 -23.67
CA SER A 438 -16.25 8.12 -24.03
C SER A 438 -17.42 8.26 -23.04
N SER A 439 -18.07 9.43 -23.02
CA SER A 439 -19.24 9.62 -22.15
C SER A 439 -20.40 8.69 -22.53
N GLU A 440 -20.55 8.34 -23.81
CA GLU A 440 -21.58 7.41 -24.27
C GLU A 440 -21.28 5.97 -23.83
N GLU A 441 -20.00 5.58 -23.88
CA GLU A 441 -19.52 4.28 -23.41
C GLU A 441 -19.74 4.11 -21.91
N GLU A 442 -19.44 5.15 -21.12
CA GLU A 442 -19.69 5.18 -19.67
C GLU A 442 -21.18 5.02 -19.33
N GLU A 443 -22.06 5.75 -20.02
CA GLU A 443 -23.51 5.65 -19.80
C GLU A 443 -24.06 4.27 -20.20
N ALA A 444 -23.55 3.68 -21.29
CA ALA A 444 -23.91 2.35 -21.71
C ALA A 444 -23.47 1.29 -20.69
N ALA A 445 -22.25 1.42 -20.14
CA ALA A 445 -21.72 0.54 -19.12
C ALA A 445 -22.50 0.64 -17.80
N ASP A 446 -22.82 1.86 -17.33
CA ASP A 446 -23.68 2.10 -16.17
C ASP A 446 -25.01 1.34 -16.30
N LYS A 447 -25.67 1.48 -17.46
CA LYS A 447 -26.95 0.81 -17.73
C LYS A 447 -26.83 -0.71 -17.72
N LYS A 448 -25.74 -1.26 -18.27
CA LYS A 448 -25.48 -2.71 -18.24
C LYS A 448 -25.20 -3.20 -16.83
N ALA A 449 -24.36 -2.48 -16.09
CA ALA A 449 -24.00 -2.77 -14.72
C ALA A 449 -25.22 -2.81 -13.79
N LEU A 450 -26.17 -1.88 -13.93
CA LEU A 450 -27.42 -1.92 -13.18
C LEU A 450 -28.22 -3.19 -13.46
N GLY A 451 -28.31 -3.61 -14.73
CA GLY A 451 -28.91 -4.88 -15.10
C GLY A 451 -28.20 -6.07 -14.44
N PHE A 452 -26.85 -6.05 -14.43
CA PHE A 452 -26.06 -7.10 -13.79
C PHE A 452 -26.33 -7.19 -12.30
N LEU A 453 -26.36 -6.05 -11.61
CA LEU A 453 -26.58 -5.97 -10.17
C LEU A 453 -28.00 -6.38 -9.77
N GLN A 454 -29.03 -6.01 -10.55
CA GLN A 454 -30.42 -6.40 -10.29
C GLN A 454 -30.63 -7.90 -10.36
N ASN A 455 -29.90 -8.59 -11.24
CA ASN A 455 -29.93 -10.04 -11.39
C ASN A 455 -28.87 -10.75 -10.55
N SER A 456 -28.27 -10.09 -9.57
CA SER A 456 -27.18 -10.65 -8.75
C SER A 456 -27.61 -10.94 -7.30
N PRO A 457 -26.77 -11.64 -6.51
CA PRO A 457 -26.99 -11.80 -5.07
C PRO A 457 -26.94 -10.47 -4.29
N TYR A 458 -26.44 -9.39 -4.92
CA TYR A 458 -26.25 -8.09 -4.29
C TYR A 458 -27.47 -7.16 -4.37
N LYS A 459 -28.50 -7.53 -5.16
CA LYS A 459 -29.67 -6.67 -5.47
C LYS A 459 -30.33 -6.04 -4.24
N ASP A 460 -30.40 -6.78 -3.13
CA ASP A 460 -31.08 -6.35 -1.89
C ASP A 460 -30.17 -5.51 -0.98
N LYS A 461 -28.88 -5.33 -1.35
CA LYS A 461 -27.87 -4.57 -0.61
C LYS A 461 -27.35 -3.34 -1.37
N LEU A 462 -27.92 -3.02 -2.53
CA LEU A 462 -27.48 -1.90 -3.37
C LEU A 462 -27.71 -0.52 -2.72
N SER A 463 -28.55 -0.45 -1.67
CA SER A 463 -28.73 0.76 -0.87
C SER A 463 -27.42 1.26 -0.25
N ASN A 464 -26.52 0.35 0.16
CA ASN A 464 -25.20 0.71 0.70
C ASN A 464 -24.24 1.18 -0.40
N ALA A 465 -24.30 0.58 -1.59
CA ALA A 465 -23.54 1.03 -2.75
C ALA A 465 -23.94 2.47 -3.14
N GLY A 466 -25.26 2.75 -3.20
CA GLY A 466 -25.76 4.11 -3.40
C GLY A 466 -25.39 5.08 -2.27
N LEU A 467 -25.30 4.61 -1.02
CA LEU A 467 -24.83 5.40 0.12
C LEU A 467 -23.35 5.77 -0.02
N PHE A 468 -22.50 4.85 -0.49
CA PHE A 468 -21.10 5.12 -0.81
C PHE A 468 -20.97 6.21 -1.88
N LEU A 469 -21.72 6.10 -2.99
CA LEU A 469 -21.71 7.10 -4.05
C LEU A 469 -22.17 8.47 -3.55
N ARG A 470 -23.17 8.51 -2.65
CA ARG A 470 -23.64 9.76 -2.03
C ARG A 470 -22.54 10.42 -1.18
N ALA A 471 -21.84 9.64 -0.35
CA ALA A 471 -20.72 10.15 0.43
C ALA A 471 -19.57 10.64 -0.47
N LEU A 472 -19.29 9.91 -1.57
CA LEU A 472 -18.28 10.31 -2.54
C LEU A 472 -18.66 11.63 -3.24
N GLN A 473 -19.93 11.79 -3.66
CA GLN A 473 -20.44 13.01 -4.28
C GLN A 473 -20.34 14.21 -3.35
N GLU A 474 -20.69 14.03 -2.08
CA GLU A 474 -20.65 15.08 -1.06
C GLU A 474 -19.22 15.55 -0.77
N ARG A 475 -18.25 14.63 -0.74
CA ARG A 475 -16.83 14.91 -0.48
C ARG A 475 -16.02 15.27 -1.73
N ALA A 476 -16.58 15.10 -2.93
CA ALA A 476 -15.90 15.36 -4.19
C ALA A 476 -15.33 16.80 -4.35
N PRO A 477 -15.98 17.87 -3.83
CA PRO A 477 -15.41 19.21 -3.89
C PRO A 477 -14.11 19.37 -3.11
N GLU A 478 -13.94 18.66 -2.00
CA GLU A 478 -12.74 18.67 -1.18
C GLU A 478 -11.69 17.64 -1.62
N LEU A 479 -12.10 16.45 -2.03
CA LEU A 479 -11.23 15.31 -2.31
C LEU A 479 -10.90 15.17 -3.81
N LYS A 480 -10.48 16.28 -4.43
CA LYS A 480 -10.29 16.37 -5.88
C LYS A 480 -9.18 15.45 -6.41
N SER A 481 -8.12 15.28 -5.63
CA SER A 481 -6.97 14.46 -5.99
C SER A 481 -7.27 12.97 -5.81
N LEU A 482 -8.04 12.62 -4.79
CA LEU A 482 -8.46 11.25 -4.53
C LEU A 482 -9.36 10.70 -5.64
N ILE A 483 -10.25 11.52 -6.21
CA ILE A 483 -11.18 11.09 -7.28
C ILE A 483 -10.70 11.45 -8.69
N ARG A 484 -9.45 11.90 -8.82
CA ARG A 484 -8.85 12.17 -10.12
C ARG A 484 -8.13 10.88 -10.57
N PRO A 485 -8.60 10.22 -11.64
CA PRO A 485 -7.95 9.05 -12.17
C PRO A 485 -6.62 9.43 -12.82
N HIS A 486 -5.74 8.45 -12.89
CA HIS A 486 -4.46 8.57 -13.60
C HIS A 486 -4.46 7.76 -14.89
N LEU A 487 -5.16 6.63 -14.90
CA LEU A 487 -5.20 5.71 -16.05
C LEU A 487 -6.61 5.53 -16.61
N GLY A 488 -7.62 5.44 -15.75
CA GLY A 488 -9.03 5.22 -16.14
C GLY A 488 -9.87 6.48 -16.19
N ASP A 489 -11.19 6.31 -16.08
CA ASP A 489 -12.13 7.44 -15.96
C ASP A 489 -12.48 7.80 -14.52
N ARG A 490 -13.15 8.95 -14.39
CA ARG A 490 -13.53 9.51 -13.11
C ARG A 490 -14.72 8.75 -12.56
N VAL A 491 -14.53 8.16 -11.38
CA VAL A 491 -15.63 7.52 -10.63
C VAL A 491 -16.70 8.52 -10.20
N GLY A 492 -16.32 9.77 -9.93
CA GLY A 492 -17.26 10.82 -9.59
C GLY A 492 -16.69 12.24 -9.57
N SER A 493 -17.61 13.19 -9.46
CA SER A 493 -17.40 14.62 -9.39
C SER A 493 -18.51 15.26 -8.55
N LYS A 494 -18.43 16.58 -8.32
CA LYS A 494 -19.47 17.33 -7.61
C LYS A 494 -20.85 17.19 -8.28
N ASN A 495 -20.90 17.11 -9.61
CA ASN A 495 -22.15 17.20 -10.37
C ASN A 495 -22.59 15.87 -11.00
N SER A 496 -21.73 14.86 -10.97
CA SER A 496 -21.96 13.57 -11.61
C SER A 496 -21.20 12.49 -10.88
N VAL A 497 -21.78 11.31 -10.76
CA VAL A 497 -21.11 10.10 -10.26
C VAL A 497 -21.52 8.97 -11.17
N ARG A 498 -20.61 8.02 -11.45
CA ARG A 498 -20.97 6.75 -12.10
C ARG A 498 -22.11 6.08 -11.34
N MET A 499 -22.90 5.26 -12.03
CA MET A 499 -23.99 4.49 -11.41
C MET A 499 -25.02 5.37 -10.69
N ALA A 500 -25.30 6.57 -11.22
CA ALA A 500 -26.13 7.60 -10.57
C ALA A 500 -27.54 7.11 -10.18
N ASP A 501 -28.11 6.13 -10.89
CA ASP A 501 -29.42 5.56 -10.56
C ASP A 501 -29.47 4.90 -9.18
N LEU A 502 -28.33 4.42 -8.66
CA LEU A 502 -28.26 3.87 -7.30
C LEU A 502 -28.48 4.95 -6.24
N LEU A 503 -28.25 6.23 -6.56
CA LEU A 503 -28.55 7.34 -5.66
C LEU A 503 -30.04 7.51 -5.39
N ILE A 504 -30.92 7.07 -6.30
CA ILE A 504 -32.39 7.18 -6.17
C ILE A 504 -32.87 6.34 -5.00
N SER A 505 -32.33 5.13 -4.83
CA SER A 505 -32.69 4.18 -3.77
C SER A 505 -31.81 4.30 -2.52
N ALA A 506 -30.76 5.13 -2.57
CA ALA A 506 -29.82 5.28 -1.47
C ALA A 506 -30.48 5.96 -0.25
N PRO A 507 -30.28 5.44 0.98
CA PRO A 507 -30.75 6.06 2.21
C PRO A 507 -30.05 7.40 2.43
N LYS A 508 -30.74 8.38 3.02
CA LYS A 508 -30.15 9.69 3.33
C LYS A 508 -28.84 9.50 4.09
N LEU A 509 -27.80 10.22 3.69
CA LEU A 509 -26.55 10.23 4.45
C LEU A 509 -26.81 10.98 5.76
N ASP A 510 -26.59 10.30 6.87
CA ASP A 510 -26.67 10.82 8.23
C ASP A 510 -25.30 10.62 8.90
N GLU A 511 -24.52 11.69 8.90
CA GLU A 511 -23.18 11.66 9.46
C GLU A 511 -23.19 11.37 10.97
N ARG A 512 -24.28 11.69 11.70
CA ARG A 512 -24.41 11.45 13.15
C ARG A 512 -24.72 10.00 13.51
N ARG A 513 -25.23 9.22 12.54
CA ARG A 513 -25.60 7.82 12.77
C ARG A 513 -24.34 6.94 12.73
N VAL A 514 -23.96 6.37 13.87
CA VAL A 514 -22.72 5.60 14.03
C VAL A 514 -22.72 4.30 13.21
N ASP A 515 -23.86 3.62 13.14
CA ASP A 515 -24.04 2.37 12.40
C ASP A 515 -24.19 2.56 10.88
N GLN A 516 -24.32 3.80 10.40
CA GLN A 516 -24.34 4.09 8.97
C GLN A 516 -22.92 4.38 8.46
N ILE A 517 -22.26 3.33 7.96
CA ILE A 517 -20.93 3.39 7.37
C ILE A 517 -21.05 3.51 5.84
N ALA A 518 -20.88 4.73 5.33
CA ALA A 518 -20.96 4.99 3.89
C ALA A 518 -19.66 4.67 3.15
N ALA A 519 -18.52 4.91 3.79
CA ALA A 519 -17.19 4.64 3.25
C ALA A 519 -16.21 4.43 4.41
N LEU A 520 -15.08 3.80 4.11
CA LEU A 520 -14.00 3.51 5.05
C LEU A 520 -12.82 4.47 4.90
N PRO A 521 -11.94 4.57 5.92
CA PRO A 521 -10.68 5.30 5.82
C PRO A 521 -9.70 4.61 4.86
N LEU A 522 -8.75 5.40 4.35
CA LEU A 522 -7.69 4.91 3.46
C LEU A 522 -6.68 4.03 4.20
N GLY A 523 -6.24 2.94 3.55
CA GLY A 523 -5.22 2.04 4.08
C GLY A 523 -5.72 1.00 5.08
N GLY A 524 -7.04 0.83 5.19
CA GLY A 524 -7.66 -0.06 6.18
C GLY A 524 -7.81 -1.52 5.74
N ARG A 525 -7.66 -1.85 4.45
CA ARG A 525 -8.00 -3.21 3.96
C ARG A 525 -6.89 -3.90 3.20
N VAL A 526 -6.11 -3.17 2.42
CA VAL A 526 -5.05 -3.78 1.61
C VAL A 526 -3.70 -3.51 2.25
N LYS A 527 -3.00 -4.59 2.58
CA LYS A 527 -1.60 -4.54 3.01
C LYS A 527 -0.70 -4.84 1.82
N LEU A 528 0.23 -3.91 1.57
CA LEU A 528 1.24 -4.00 0.53
C LEU A 528 2.56 -4.44 1.16
N ASP A 529 3.17 -5.49 0.61
CA ASP A 529 4.57 -5.84 0.85
C ASP A 529 5.47 -4.88 0.03
N PRO A 530 6.22 -3.98 0.67
CA PRO A 530 7.08 -3.03 -0.03
C PRO A 530 8.20 -3.68 -0.85
N TRP A 531 8.59 -4.91 -0.53
CA TRP A 531 9.66 -5.62 -1.22
C TRP A 531 9.18 -6.18 -2.55
N SER A 532 8.18 -7.06 -2.50
CA SER A 532 7.71 -7.84 -3.63
C SER A 532 6.54 -7.21 -4.39
N ASN A 533 5.98 -6.11 -3.89
CA ASN A 533 4.77 -5.46 -4.36
C ASN A 533 3.50 -6.32 -4.25
N LYS A 534 3.57 -7.50 -3.63
CA LYS A 534 2.40 -8.34 -3.37
C LYS A 534 1.46 -7.66 -2.39
N ILE A 535 0.18 -7.90 -2.60
CA ILE A 535 -0.88 -7.39 -1.72
C ILE A 535 -1.65 -8.53 -1.06
N GLU A 536 -2.11 -8.26 0.15
CA GLU A 536 -2.99 -9.15 0.91
C GLU A 536 -4.11 -8.35 1.58
N LEU A 537 -5.26 -8.98 1.79
CA LEU A 537 -6.33 -8.39 2.60
C LEU A 537 -5.96 -8.47 4.09
N ILE A 538 -6.11 -7.35 4.78
CA ILE A 538 -5.88 -7.24 6.22
C ILE A 538 -6.94 -8.05 6.95
N LYS A 539 -6.48 -9.03 7.74
CA LYS A 539 -7.33 -9.86 8.60
C LYS A 539 -7.41 -9.27 10.00
N THR A 540 -8.04 -8.10 10.14
CA THR A 540 -8.27 -7.47 11.46
C THR A 540 -9.70 -7.66 11.91
N LYS A 541 -9.88 -7.87 13.23
CA LYS A 541 -11.22 -7.90 13.82
C LYS A 541 -11.83 -6.50 13.73
N PRO A 542 -13.10 -6.36 13.27
CA PRO A 542 -13.79 -5.09 13.29
C PRO A 542 -13.80 -4.50 14.69
N VAL A 543 -13.51 -3.21 14.80
CA VAL A 543 -13.60 -2.45 16.06
C VAL A 543 -14.96 -1.75 16.06
N ALA A 544 -15.71 -1.90 17.16
CA ALA A 544 -16.97 -1.20 17.31
C ALA A 544 -16.72 0.31 17.40
N LEU A 545 -17.38 1.09 16.54
CA LEU A 545 -17.28 2.54 16.54
C LEU A 545 -18.04 3.10 17.74
N MET A 546 -17.39 3.94 18.53
CA MET A 546 -17.98 4.55 19.73
C MET A 546 -18.57 5.94 19.45
N SER A 547 -18.19 6.55 18.33
CA SER A 547 -18.66 7.88 17.95
C SER A 547 -18.66 8.10 16.44
N PRO A 548 -19.48 9.03 15.91
CA PRO A 548 -19.57 9.27 14.46
C PRO A 548 -18.26 9.65 13.78
N ARG A 549 -17.40 10.41 14.49
CA ARG A 549 -16.06 10.80 14.04
C ARG A 549 -15.11 9.63 13.76
N GLU A 550 -15.37 8.44 14.32
CA GLU A 550 -14.51 7.26 14.08
C GLU A 550 -14.79 6.61 12.73
N LYS A 551 -15.86 6.99 12.01
CA LYS A 551 -16.15 6.51 10.65
C LYS A 551 -15.09 6.93 9.64
N MET A 552 -14.57 8.15 9.77
CA MET A 552 -13.45 8.69 8.99
C MET A 552 -13.53 8.39 7.46
N PRO A 553 -14.67 8.66 6.79
CA PRO A 553 -14.88 8.26 5.40
C PRO A 553 -13.85 8.95 4.49
N PHE A 554 -13.11 8.15 3.71
CA PHE A 554 -12.04 8.62 2.83
C PHE A 554 -10.87 9.35 3.51
N GLU A 555 -10.77 9.29 4.84
CA GLU A 555 -9.71 9.99 5.57
C GLU A 555 -8.43 9.17 5.66
N VAL A 556 -7.31 9.88 5.77
CA VAL A 556 -6.02 9.28 6.14
C VAL A 556 -5.94 9.01 7.64
N THR A 557 -5.32 7.89 8.00
CA THR A 557 -5.14 7.43 9.38
C THR A 557 -3.66 7.16 9.71
N PRO A 558 -3.27 7.16 10.99
CA PRO A 558 -1.91 6.77 11.38
C PRO A 558 -1.58 5.30 11.08
N PHE A 559 -0.29 5.00 10.89
CA PHE A 559 0.20 3.64 10.70
C PHE A 559 0.66 3.01 12.02
N PHE A 560 0.24 1.76 12.24
CA PHE A 560 0.73 0.91 13.34
C PHE A 560 0.91 -0.54 12.86
N PRO A 561 1.87 -0.80 11.94
CA PRO A 561 2.09 -2.14 11.43
C PRO A 561 2.56 -3.09 12.54
N TYR A 562 2.07 -4.33 12.49
CA TYR A 562 2.54 -5.41 13.34
C TYR A 562 3.91 -5.89 12.85
N LEU A 563 5.01 -5.52 13.53
CA LEU A 563 6.35 -5.86 13.09
C LEU A 563 6.67 -7.32 13.41
N THR A 564 7.27 -8.00 12.44
CA THR A 564 7.77 -9.38 12.55
C THR A 564 9.24 -9.41 12.10
N ARG A 565 9.96 -10.47 12.48
CA ARG A 565 11.32 -10.72 11.97
C ARG A 565 11.27 -11.87 10.98
N LEU A 566 11.77 -11.64 9.77
CA LEU A 566 12.01 -12.70 8.82
C LEU A 566 13.22 -13.51 9.31
N LYS A 567 12.99 -14.81 9.54
CA LYS A 567 14.06 -15.74 9.90
C LYS A 567 14.92 -16.01 8.67
N GLU A 568 16.23 -16.10 8.86
CA GLU A 568 17.07 -16.74 7.84
C GLU A 568 16.61 -18.18 7.68
N ASN A 569 16.16 -18.54 6.48
CA ASN A 569 15.90 -19.93 6.16
C ASN A 569 17.26 -20.57 5.86
N PRO A 570 17.74 -21.56 6.65
CA PRO A 570 19.02 -22.22 6.38
C PRO A 570 19.04 -23.01 5.06
N ALA A 571 17.91 -23.07 4.33
CA ALA A 571 17.75 -23.82 3.09
C ALA A 571 18.01 -23.02 1.79
N THR A 572 18.36 -21.74 1.85
CA THR A 572 18.70 -20.97 0.64
C THR A 572 20.14 -20.48 0.70
N PRO A 573 21.11 -21.20 0.10
CA PRO A 573 22.45 -20.65 -0.04
C PRO A 573 22.39 -19.40 -0.90
N GLN A 574 22.67 -18.24 -0.31
CA GLN A 574 23.06 -17.06 -1.06
C GLN A 574 24.34 -17.41 -1.81
N LYS A 575 24.23 -17.71 -3.11
CA LYS A 575 25.40 -17.71 -3.99
C LYS A 575 25.93 -16.28 -4.03
N ALA A 576 26.94 -16.03 -3.22
CA ALA A 576 27.77 -14.84 -3.33
C ALA A 576 28.26 -14.76 -4.79
N ALA A 577 27.98 -13.61 -5.42
CA ALA A 577 28.53 -13.30 -6.73
C ALA A 577 30.07 -13.29 -6.62
N LEU A 578 30.69 -14.38 -7.09
CA LEU A 578 32.12 -14.45 -7.32
C LEU A 578 32.44 -13.48 -8.46
N THR A 579 33.04 -12.34 -8.10
CA THR A 579 33.70 -11.44 -9.03
C THR A 579 34.92 -12.16 -9.63
N GLY A 580 34.73 -12.76 -10.80
CA GLY A 580 35.83 -13.22 -11.64
C GLY A 580 36.63 -12.03 -12.16
N ARG A 581 37.87 -11.87 -11.68
CA ARG A 581 38.91 -11.12 -12.38
C ARG A 581 39.11 -11.76 -13.76
N VAL A 582 39.03 -10.95 -14.80
CA VAL A 582 39.61 -11.27 -16.11
C VAL A 582 40.96 -10.55 -16.15
N GLU A 583 42.04 -11.34 -16.24
CA GLU A 583 43.37 -10.84 -16.63
C GLU A 583 43.40 -10.48 -18.11
#